data_AF-A0A0A9WQI7-F1
#
_entry.id   AF-A0A0A9WQI7-F1
#
_cell.length_a   1.000
_cell.length_b   1.000
_cell.length_c   1.000
_cell.angle_alpha   90.00
_cell.angle_beta   90.00
_cell.angle_gamma   90.00
#
_symmetry.space_group_name_H-M   'P 1'
#
loop_
_entity.id
_entity.type
_entity.pdbx_description
1 polymer ?
#
loop_
_entity_poly.entity_id
_entity_poly.type
_entity_poly.pdbx_seq_one_letter_code
_entity_poly.pdbx_strand_id
1 'polypeptide(L)'
;MSLFRIFRSVVADQGVCPRLVGSMRFASTAEKKSEEQEVVYGTLADEDNGEEVMIEREAVIQALRNKSRLSPPHQNIIHGKVPYDEPMTDAHLTLLYKKKMFGRYGRSSGFDPGYLWPTPEEVATKLEYDRIANPYSVMELTARERAKVLEEEASIAERQQKIVEKMKKLDQWKKDVVERAAKKLKEVSAAKAKKEALIEEVRRHFGFKIDPKDERFKEVLLQKERALKKKAKEEKSKARQERLLQSMMEKKS
;
A
#
# COMPACT_ATOMS: atom_id res chain seq x y z
N MET A 1 17.20 -16.63 -2.63
CA MET A 1 17.27 -15.79 -1.43
C MET A 1 16.18 -14.72 -1.51
N SER A 2 15.01 -15.00 -0.94
CA SER A 2 13.98 -14.00 -0.66
C SER A 2 13.38 -14.42 0.66
N LEU A 3 13.66 -13.64 1.71
CA LEU A 3 13.27 -13.91 3.08
C LEU A 3 12.12 -12.97 3.46
N PHE A 4 11.33 -13.45 4.43
CA PHE A 4 10.33 -12.74 5.23
C PHE A 4 8.94 -12.53 4.63
N ARG A 5 8.05 -13.48 4.95
CA ARG A 5 6.84 -13.15 5.74
C ARG A 5 6.42 -14.37 6.56
N ILE A 6 6.59 -14.25 7.88
CA ILE A 6 6.21 -15.22 8.90
C ILE A 6 5.06 -14.61 9.70
N PHE A 7 3.99 -15.40 9.82
CA PHE A 7 2.93 -15.45 10.83
C PHE A 7 2.01 -14.25 11.08
N ARG A 8 0.71 -14.52 10.90
CA ARG A 8 -0.23 -14.54 12.04
C ARG A 8 -1.35 -15.55 11.78
N SER A 9 -1.39 -16.56 12.64
CA SER A 9 -2.50 -17.48 12.87
C SER A 9 -3.65 -16.75 13.57
N VAL A 10 -4.86 -17.30 13.44
CA VAL A 10 -5.83 -17.62 14.52
C VAL A 10 -7.25 -17.62 13.95
N VAL A 11 -7.77 -18.85 13.77
CA VAL A 11 -9.13 -19.32 14.10
C VAL A 11 -10.30 -18.43 13.64
N ALA A 12 -10.83 -18.74 12.45
CA ALA A 12 -12.21 -18.44 12.10
C ALA A 12 -13.02 -19.73 12.30
N ASP A 13 -13.50 -19.93 13.53
CA ASP A 13 -14.43 -21.01 13.86
C ASP A 13 -15.82 -20.56 13.41
N GLN A 14 -16.23 -21.05 12.23
CA GLN A 14 -17.60 -20.87 11.74
C GLN A 14 -18.52 -21.81 12.52
N GLY A 15 -19.00 -21.32 13.66
CA GLY A 15 -20.13 -21.90 14.37
C GLY A 15 -21.40 -21.75 13.54
N VAL A 16 -21.65 -22.75 12.69
CA VAL A 16 -22.95 -23.03 12.08
C VAL A 16 -23.96 -23.20 13.21
N CYS A 17 -24.97 -22.31 13.32
CA CYS A 17 -26.11 -22.55 14.18
C CYS A 17 -26.93 -23.73 13.62
N PRO A 18 -27.04 -24.88 14.31
CA PRO A 18 -28.06 -25.85 13.94
C PRO A 18 -29.41 -25.28 14.33
N ARG A 19 -30.25 -25.06 13.33
CA ARG A 19 -31.69 -24.85 13.46
C ARG A 19 -32.27 -26.10 14.12
N LEU A 20 -32.39 -26.09 15.44
CA LEU A 20 -33.13 -27.12 16.18
C LEU A 20 -34.61 -26.98 15.85
N VAL A 21 -35.04 -27.75 14.86
CA VAL A 21 -36.43 -28.16 14.67
C VAL A 21 -36.74 -29.14 15.80
N GLY A 22 -37.17 -28.59 16.94
CA GLY A 22 -37.67 -29.35 18.08
C GLY A 22 -39.11 -29.75 17.83
N SER A 23 -39.28 -31.02 17.46
CA SER A 23 -40.53 -31.77 17.37
C SER A 23 -41.54 -31.40 18.46
N MET A 24 -42.74 -30.96 18.05
CA MET A 24 -43.93 -30.93 18.89
C MET A 24 -44.20 -32.35 19.39
N ARG A 25 -43.91 -32.59 20.67
CA ARG A 25 -44.55 -33.68 21.42
C ARG A 25 -45.68 -33.07 22.22
N PHE A 26 -46.89 -33.21 21.69
CA PHE A 26 -48.10 -33.20 22.49
C PHE A 26 -47.99 -34.34 23.50
N ALA A 27 -47.79 -34.00 24.77
CA ALA A 27 -48.05 -34.88 25.89
C ALA A 27 -49.21 -34.24 26.67
N SER A 28 -50.41 -34.76 26.40
CA SER A 28 -51.58 -34.52 27.23
C SER A 28 -51.38 -35.28 28.54
N THR A 29 -51.14 -34.54 29.62
CA THR A 29 -51.40 -35.03 30.97
C THR A 29 -52.42 -34.07 31.56
N ALA A 30 -53.67 -34.52 31.51
CA ALA A 30 -54.75 -33.91 32.26
C ALA A 30 -54.52 -34.25 33.74
N GLU A 31 -54.07 -33.27 34.52
CA GLU A 31 -54.30 -33.25 35.95
C GLU A 31 -55.05 -31.96 36.28
N LYS A 32 -56.35 -32.13 36.52
CA LYS A 32 -57.18 -31.15 37.22
C LYS A 32 -56.62 -31.00 38.64
N LYS A 33 -56.04 -29.83 38.92
CA LYS A 33 -56.09 -29.23 40.26
C LYS A 33 -56.63 -27.81 40.10
N SER A 34 -57.96 -27.72 40.17
CA SER A 34 -58.64 -26.52 40.60
C SER A 34 -58.42 -26.39 42.11
N GLU A 35 -57.40 -25.63 42.50
CA GLU A 35 -57.35 -25.03 43.83
C GLU A 35 -57.87 -23.61 43.66
N GLU A 36 -59.17 -23.46 43.92
CA GLU A 36 -59.80 -22.18 44.18
C GLU A 36 -59.13 -21.61 45.43
N GLN A 37 -58.23 -20.63 45.26
CA GLN A 37 -57.80 -19.79 46.37
C GLN A 37 -58.96 -18.87 46.73
N GLU A 38 -59.76 -19.30 47.70
CA GLU A 38 -60.69 -18.43 48.41
C GLU A 38 -59.92 -17.22 48.95
N VAL A 39 -60.30 -16.04 48.49
CA VAL A 39 -59.88 -14.77 49.09
C VAL A 39 -60.58 -14.67 50.43
N VAL A 40 -59.93 -15.21 51.46
CA VAL A 40 -60.30 -14.97 52.85
C VAL A 40 -60.05 -13.49 53.12
N TYR A 41 -61.12 -12.70 53.20
CA TYR A 41 -61.09 -11.38 53.83
C TYR A 41 -60.85 -11.58 55.33
N GLY A 42 -59.58 -11.70 55.71
CA GLY A 42 -59.15 -11.67 57.09
C GLY A 42 -59.25 -10.24 57.62
N THR A 43 -60.27 -9.96 58.42
CA THR A 43 -60.24 -8.86 59.39
C THR A 43 -59.26 -9.24 60.50
N LEU A 44 -58.04 -8.71 60.43
CA LEU A 44 -57.12 -8.65 61.57
C LEU A 44 -56.53 -7.25 61.61
N ALA A 45 -56.89 -6.54 62.68
CA ALA A 45 -56.29 -5.30 63.10
C ALA A 45 -54.88 -5.61 63.59
N ASP A 46 -53.88 -5.16 62.85
CA ASP A 46 -52.51 -4.95 63.34
C ASP A 46 -52.13 -3.52 62.92
N GLU A 47 -52.16 -2.60 63.88
CA GLU A 47 -52.11 -1.14 63.68
C GLU A 47 -50.71 -0.55 63.42
N ASP A 48 -49.67 -1.35 63.17
CA ASP A 48 -48.30 -0.81 63.13
C ASP A 48 -47.63 -0.70 61.75
N ASN A 49 -48.29 -1.05 60.63
CA ASN A 49 -47.67 -0.94 59.28
C ASN A 49 -48.66 -0.63 58.13
N GLY A 50 -49.65 0.23 58.37
CA GLY A 50 -50.67 0.57 57.36
C GLY A 50 -50.11 1.12 56.03
N GLU A 51 -48.97 1.82 56.06
CA GLU A 51 -48.35 2.37 54.85
C GLU A 51 -47.65 1.31 53.99
N GLU A 52 -46.96 0.35 54.61
CA GLU A 52 -46.28 -0.74 53.90
C GLU A 52 -47.28 -1.64 53.17
N VAL A 53 -48.39 -2.00 53.84
CA VAL A 53 -49.47 -2.80 53.26
C VAL A 53 -50.12 -2.09 52.06
N MET A 54 -50.21 -0.75 52.09
CA MET A 54 -50.73 0.03 50.96
C MET A 54 -49.76 0.07 49.79
N ILE A 55 -48.45 0.21 50.02
CA ILE A 55 -47.41 0.17 48.97
C ILE A 55 -47.39 -1.19 48.28
N GLU A 56 -47.45 -2.28 49.05
CA GLU A 56 -47.52 -3.63 48.51
C GLU A 56 -48.78 -3.85 47.66
N ARG A 57 -49.93 -3.38 48.15
CA ARG A 57 -51.20 -3.42 47.40
C ARG A 57 -51.12 -2.64 46.09
N GLU A 58 -50.51 -1.45 46.11
CA GLU A 58 -50.28 -0.66 44.91
C GLU A 58 -49.32 -1.34 43.93
N ALA A 59 -48.27 -1.99 44.41
CA ALA A 59 -47.35 -2.77 43.58
C ALA A 59 -48.07 -3.95 42.89
N VAL A 60 -48.94 -4.66 43.60
CA VAL A 60 -49.79 -5.72 43.01
C VAL A 60 -50.72 -5.16 41.93
N ILE A 61 -51.36 -4.02 42.17
CA ILE A 61 -52.21 -3.36 41.18
C ILE A 61 -51.39 -2.93 39.95
N GLN A 62 -50.18 -2.40 40.14
CA GLN A 62 -49.29 -2.02 39.04
C GLN A 62 -48.84 -3.24 38.23
N ALA A 63 -48.57 -4.37 38.88
CA ALA A 63 -48.27 -5.63 38.21
C ALA A 63 -49.45 -6.10 37.34
N LEU A 64 -50.69 -6.02 37.85
CA LEU A 64 -51.90 -6.34 37.09
C LEU A 64 -52.16 -5.39 35.92
N ARG A 65 -51.76 -4.12 36.03
CA ARG A 65 -51.86 -3.13 34.93
C ARG A 65 -50.89 -3.42 33.78
N ASN A 66 -49.83 -4.19 34.00
CA ASN A 66 -48.85 -4.52 32.98
C ASN A 66 -49.41 -5.53 31.95
N LYS A 67 -49.97 -5.01 30.85
CA LYS A 67 -50.46 -5.83 29.72
C LYS A 67 -49.35 -6.38 28.83
N SER A 68 -48.15 -5.79 28.88
CA SER A 68 -47.05 -6.14 27.96
C SER A 68 -46.43 -7.51 28.27
N ARG A 69 -46.65 -8.04 29.49
CA ARG A 69 -46.04 -9.26 30.03
C ARG A 69 -44.50 -9.25 29.94
N LEU A 70 -43.92 -8.06 29.79
CA LEU A 70 -42.49 -7.87 29.66
C LEU A 70 -41.85 -7.88 31.05
N SER A 71 -40.62 -8.41 31.13
CA SER A 71 -39.84 -8.42 32.38
C SER A 71 -39.61 -6.99 32.88
N PRO A 72 -39.60 -6.73 34.20
CA PRO A 72 -39.44 -5.39 34.77
C PRO A 72 -38.25 -4.59 34.20
N PRO A 73 -37.05 -5.18 33.98
CA PRO A 73 -35.93 -4.45 33.39
C PRO A 73 -36.17 -3.98 31.96
N HIS A 74 -36.79 -4.82 31.14
CA HIS A 74 -37.10 -4.45 29.76
C HIS A 74 -38.21 -3.39 29.70
N GLN A 75 -39.16 -3.43 30.64
CA GLN A 75 -40.16 -2.37 30.79
C GLN A 75 -39.50 -1.05 31.21
N ASN A 76 -38.55 -1.07 32.16
CA ASN A 76 -37.80 0.11 32.57
C ASN A 76 -37.05 0.74 31.38
N ILE A 77 -36.45 -0.07 30.50
CA ILE A 77 -35.80 0.44 29.28
C ILE A 77 -36.79 1.21 28.39
N ILE A 78 -38.01 0.71 28.19
CA ILE A 78 -39.04 1.37 27.37
C ILE A 78 -39.45 2.70 28.00
N HIS A 79 -39.56 2.76 29.33
CA HIS A 79 -39.93 3.96 30.06
C HIS A 79 -38.74 4.90 30.36
N GLY A 80 -37.55 4.62 29.82
CA GLY A 80 -36.37 5.45 30.05
C GLY A 80 -35.88 5.45 31.50
N LYS A 81 -36.19 4.40 32.26
CA LYS A 81 -35.73 4.17 33.64
C LYS A 81 -34.54 3.21 33.65
N VAL A 82 -33.82 3.19 34.77
CA VAL A 82 -32.70 2.29 34.99
C VAL A 82 -33.20 0.84 34.93
N PRO A 83 -32.60 -0.04 34.10
CA PRO A 83 -33.15 -1.37 33.86
C PRO A 83 -32.98 -2.32 35.04
N TYR A 84 -31.81 -2.33 35.66
CA TYR A 84 -31.47 -3.27 36.71
C TYR A 84 -31.08 -2.51 37.97
N ASP A 85 -31.71 -2.85 39.09
CA ASP A 85 -31.33 -2.33 40.40
C ASP A 85 -30.11 -3.09 40.95
N GLU A 86 -30.03 -4.39 40.66
CA GLU A 86 -28.91 -5.25 41.04
C GLU A 86 -28.12 -5.77 39.82
N PRO A 87 -26.79 -5.93 39.94
CA PRO A 87 -25.95 -6.44 38.85
C PRO A 87 -26.21 -7.93 38.61
N MET A 88 -26.94 -8.26 37.53
CA MET A 88 -27.17 -9.65 37.11
C MET A 88 -25.96 -10.33 36.46
N THR A 89 -25.04 -9.56 35.89
CA THR A 89 -23.86 -10.11 35.18
C THR A 89 -22.61 -9.35 35.59
N ASP A 90 -21.44 -9.98 35.47
CA ASP A 90 -20.15 -9.36 35.78
C ASP A 90 -19.90 -8.08 34.98
N ALA A 91 -20.46 -8.00 33.76
CA ALA A 91 -20.39 -6.80 32.94
C ALA A 91 -21.02 -5.59 33.65
N HIS A 92 -22.08 -5.78 34.45
CA HIS A 92 -22.74 -4.71 35.20
C HIS A 92 -21.87 -4.15 36.34
N LEU A 93 -20.93 -4.95 36.85
CA LEU A 93 -20.00 -4.54 37.89
C LEU A 93 -18.91 -3.61 37.35
N THR A 94 -18.61 -3.68 36.06
CA THR A 94 -17.56 -2.88 35.41
C THR A 94 -17.86 -1.37 35.47
N LEU A 95 -16.80 -0.56 35.59
CA LEU A 95 -16.91 0.91 35.52
C LEU A 95 -17.48 1.36 34.17
N LEU A 96 -17.16 0.66 33.08
CA LEU A 96 -17.65 0.99 31.74
C LEU A 96 -19.18 0.93 31.67
N TYR A 97 -19.78 -0.13 32.24
CA TYR A 97 -21.24 -0.26 32.28
C TYR A 97 -21.88 0.85 33.12
N LYS A 98 -21.32 1.13 34.30
CA LYS A 98 -21.81 2.21 35.18
C LYS A 98 -21.73 3.58 34.51
N LYS A 99 -20.62 3.88 33.81
CA LYS A 99 -20.45 5.09 32.99
C LYS A 99 -21.53 5.17 31.89
N LYS A 100 -21.82 4.05 31.22
CA LYS A 100 -22.86 3.97 30.20
C LYS A 100 -24.27 4.19 30.76
N MET A 101 -24.60 3.61 31.92
CA MET A 101 -25.88 3.81 32.59
C MET A 101 -26.05 5.26 33.04
N PHE A 102 -25.00 5.86 33.61
CA PHE A 102 -25.00 7.27 33.97
C PHE A 102 -25.17 8.18 32.74
N GLY A 103 -24.51 7.88 31.62
CA GLY A 103 -24.67 8.64 30.38
C GLY A 103 -26.10 8.60 29.81
N ARG A 104 -26.82 7.48 30.00
CA ARG A 104 -28.19 7.32 29.47
C ARG A 104 -29.27 7.85 30.41
N TYR A 105 -29.13 7.59 31.71
CA TYR A 105 -30.17 7.83 32.71
C TYR A 105 -29.80 8.95 33.71
N GLY A 106 -28.58 9.50 33.61
CA GLY A 106 -28.09 10.56 34.49
C GLY A 106 -28.00 10.13 35.94
N ARG A 107 -28.40 11.03 36.84
CA ARG A 107 -28.35 10.84 38.29
C ARG A 107 -29.27 9.73 38.80
N SER A 108 -30.30 9.37 38.04
CA SER A 108 -31.21 8.27 38.41
C SER A 108 -30.51 6.90 38.48
N SER A 109 -29.33 6.76 37.83
CA SER A 109 -28.50 5.56 37.91
C SER A 109 -27.82 5.34 39.27
N GLY A 110 -27.88 6.33 40.19
CA GLY A 110 -27.24 6.25 41.51
C GLY A 110 -25.71 6.26 41.47
N PHE A 111 -25.10 6.36 40.29
CA PHE A 111 -23.64 6.40 40.14
C PHE A 111 -23.09 7.80 40.47
N ASP A 112 -21.94 7.83 41.14
CA ASP A 112 -21.24 9.07 41.47
C ASP A 112 -20.46 9.61 40.25
N PRO A 113 -20.74 10.85 39.79
CA PRO A 113 -20.06 11.45 38.65
C PRO A 113 -18.53 11.56 38.79
N GLY A 114 -17.98 11.56 40.01
CA GLY A 114 -16.54 11.65 40.24
C GLY A 114 -15.74 10.54 39.53
N TYR A 115 -16.28 9.32 39.51
CA TYR A 115 -15.66 8.16 38.85
C TYR A 115 -15.74 8.19 37.31
N LEU A 116 -16.44 9.16 36.72
CA LEU A 116 -16.48 9.31 35.26
C LEU A 116 -15.11 9.75 34.73
N TRP A 117 -14.42 10.60 35.49
CA TRP A 117 -13.08 11.07 35.17
C TRP A 117 -12.04 9.95 35.34
N PRO A 118 -10.98 9.95 34.53
CA PRO A 118 -9.88 9.01 34.69
C PRO A 118 -9.14 9.25 36.00
N THR A 119 -8.53 8.19 36.53
CA THR A 119 -7.63 8.30 37.68
C THR A 119 -6.32 9.00 37.26
N PRO A 120 -5.58 9.61 38.20
CA PRO A 120 -4.29 10.23 37.88
C PRO A 120 -3.29 9.24 37.26
N GLU A 121 -3.35 7.96 37.65
CA GLU A 121 -2.55 6.88 37.06
C GLU A 121 -2.93 6.63 35.59
N GLU A 122 -4.23 6.51 35.29
CA GLU A 122 -4.71 6.36 33.91
C GLU A 122 -4.35 7.56 33.03
N VAL A 123 -4.36 8.76 33.59
CA VAL A 123 -3.93 9.98 32.88
C VAL A 123 -2.43 9.90 32.58
N ALA A 124 -1.60 9.51 33.55
CA ALA A 124 -0.16 9.36 33.33
C ALA A 124 0.14 8.34 32.22
N THR A 125 -0.48 7.16 32.25
CA THR A 125 -0.31 6.14 31.20
C THR A 125 -0.74 6.65 29.82
N LYS A 126 -1.86 7.40 29.74
CA LYS A 126 -2.32 7.98 28.47
C LYS A 126 -1.36 9.03 27.93
N LEU A 127 -0.80 9.87 28.81
CA LEU A 127 0.20 10.88 28.43
C LEU A 127 1.51 10.24 27.98
N GLU A 128 1.96 9.16 28.63
CA GLU A 128 3.13 8.40 28.19
C GLU A 128 2.89 7.76 26.83
N TYR A 129 1.73 7.13 26.63
CA TYR A 129 1.36 6.57 25.34
C TYR A 129 1.35 7.64 24.24
N ASP A 130 0.76 8.80 24.50
CA ASP A 130 0.70 9.90 23.53
C ASP A 130 2.08 10.44 23.19
N ARG A 131 2.98 10.59 24.18
CA ARG A 131 4.38 10.99 23.93
C ARG A 131 5.14 9.99 23.07
N ILE A 132 4.88 8.69 23.23
CA ILE A 132 5.55 7.63 22.46
C ILE A 132 4.96 7.50 21.06
N ALA A 133 3.62 7.49 20.95
CA ALA A 133 2.91 7.33 19.69
C ALA A 133 3.00 8.58 18.81
N ASN A 134 2.89 9.76 19.43
CA ASN A 134 2.86 11.07 18.79
C ASN A 134 3.98 11.96 19.35
N PRO A 135 5.25 11.69 19.00
CA PRO A 135 6.39 12.38 19.59
C PRO A 135 6.56 13.84 19.14
N TYR A 136 5.96 14.23 18.02
CA TYR A 136 6.14 15.56 17.43
C TYR A 136 4.91 16.44 17.60
N SER A 137 5.15 17.72 17.85
CA SER A 137 4.10 18.74 17.81
C SER A 137 3.63 18.99 16.37
N VAL A 138 2.40 19.46 16.19
CA VAL A 138 1.84 19.86 14.89
C VAL A 138 2.73 20.89 14.18
N MET A 139 3.34 21.80 14.94
CA MET A 139 4.26 22.80 14.39
C MET A 139 5.53 22.16 13.83
N GLU A 140 6.09 21.17 14.52
CA GLU A 140 7.29 20.44 14.11
C GLU A 140 7.02 19.57 12.89
N LEU A 141 5.86 18.90 12.85
CA LEU A 141 5.41 18.14 11.67
C LEU A 141 5.32 19.05 10.44
N THR A 142 4.74 20.22 10.61
CA THR A 142 4.62 21.22 9.52
C THR A 142 5.99 21.69 9.05
N ALA A 143 6.91 21.99 9.97
CA ALA A 143 8.27 22.40 9.64
C ALA A 143 9.03 21.30 8.88
N ARG A 144 8.93 20.05 9.34
CA ARG A 144 9.54 18.89 8.70
C ARG A 144 9.01 18.67 7.28
N GLU A 145 7.71 18.79 7.09
CA GLU A 145 7.12 18.61 5.76
C GLU A 145 7.53 19.73 4.81
N ARG A 146 7.58 20.98 5.29
CA ARG A 146 8.13 22.10 4.50
C ARG A 146 9.58 21.85 4.10
N ALA A 147 10.41 21.32 5.00
CA ALA A 147 11.81 21.02 4.70
C ALA A 147 11.93 19.97 3.58
N LYS A 148 11.14 18.89 3.63
CA LYS A 148 11.12 17.87 2.56
C LYS A 148 10.69 18.45 1.22
N VAL A 149 9.64 19.27 1.20
CA VAL A 149 9.16 19.90 -0.03
C VAL A 149 10.26 20.77 -0.64
N LEU A 150 10.96 21.56 0.17
CA LEU A 150 12.09 22.37 -0.30
C LEU A 150 13.25 21.52 -0.85
N GLU A 151 13.58 20.40 -0.21
CA GLU A 151 14.60 19.46 -0.71
C GLU A 151 14.20 18.83 -2.04
N GLU A 152 12.93 18.42 -2.17
CA GLU A 152 12.39 17.86 -3.41
C GLU A 152 12.43 18.90 -4.53
N GLU A 153 11.97 20.12 -4.28
CA GLU A 153 12.01 21.23 -5.23
C GLU A 153 13.45 21.54 -5.68
N ALA A 154 14.40 21.57 -4.75
CA ALA A 154 15.81 21.76 -5.06
C ALA A 154 16.35 20.63 -5.97
N SER A 155 16.01 19.37 -5.67
CA SER A 155 16.43 18.21 -6.47
C SER A 155 15.86 18.25 -7.89
N ILE A 156 14.60 18.69 -8.02
CA ILE A 156 13.91 18.87 -9.31
C ILE A 156 14.58 20.00 -10.10
N ALA A 157 14.87 21.12 -9.45
CA ALA A 157 15.54 22.26 -10.08
C ALA A 157 16.92 21.88 -10.61
N GLU A 158 17.74 21.18 -9.82
CA GLU A 158 19.04 20.67 -10.27
C GLU A 158 18.92 19.73 -11.47
N ARG A 159 17.94 18.82 -11.44
CA ARG A 159 17.69 17.89 -12.54
C ARG A 159 17.30 18.66 -13.81
N GLN A 160 16.42 19.65 -13.69
CA GLN A 160 16.01 20.50 -14.80
C GLN A 160 17.18 21.28 -15.39
N GLN A 161 18.04 21.88 -14.55
CA GLN A 161 19.26 22.55 -14.99
C GLN A 161 20.18 21.60 -15.79
N LYS A 162 20.43 20.39 -15.27
CA LYS A 162 21.22 19.36 -15.96
C LYS A 162 20.61 18.95 -17.31
N ILE A 163 19.28 18.87 -17.40
CA ILE A 163 18.59 18.58 -18.66
C ILE A 163 18.79 19.73 -19.65
N VAL A 164 18.60 20.98 -19.22
CA VAL A 164 18.78 22.17 -20.07
C VAL A 164 20.20 22.23 -20.63
N GLU A 165 21.22 21.97 -19.81
CA GLU A 165 22.61 21.91 -20.28
C GLU A 165 22.86 20.82 -21.33
N LYS A 166 22.28 19.64 -21.14
CA LYS A 166 22.39 18.54 -22.11
C LYS A 166 21.62 18.86 -23.40
N MET A 167 20.47 19.52 -23.31
CA MET A 167 19.69 19.93 -24.47
C MET A 167 20.46 20.94 -25.33
N LYS A 168 21.22 21.86 -24.74
CA LYS A 168 22.09 22.78 -25.48
C LYS A 168 23.15 22.04 -26.33
N LYS A 169 23.68 20.91 -25.83
CA LYS A 169 24.70 20.09 -26.53
C LYS A 169 24.12 19.10 -27.53
N LEU A 170 22.80 18.88 -27.50
CA LEU A 170 22.12 17.84 -28.25
C LEU A 170 22.22 18.04 -29.76
N ASP A 171 22.09 19.29 -30.23
CA ASP A 171 22.14 19.59 -31.67
C ASP A 171 23.53 19.34 -32.26
N GLN A 172 24.59 19.64 -31.50
CA GLN A 172 25.95 19.28 -31.89
C GLN A 172 26.12 17.77 -31.98
N TRP A 173 25.65 17.02 -30.97
CA TRP A 173 25.73 15.56 -30.99
C TRP A 173 24.96 14.92 -32.15
N LYS A 174 23.80 15.46 -32.51
CA LYS A 174 23.05 15.01 -33.70
C LYS A 174 23.88 15.16 -34.97
N LYS A 175 24.51 16.33 -35.17
CA LYS A 175 25.39 16.59 -36.32
C LYS A 175 26.57 15.62 -36.35
N ASP A 176 27.25 15.45 -35.22
CA ASP A 176 28.40 14.54 -35.11
C ASP A 176 28.04 13.08 -35.40
N VAL A 177 26.84 12.62 -35.03
CA VAL A 177 26.35 11.27 -35.34
C VAL A 177 26.08 11.13 -36.83
N VAL A 178 25.38 12.08 -37.45
CA VAL A 178 25.08 12.06 -38.89
C VAL A 178 26.36 12.10 -39.71
N GLU A 179 27.33 12.94 -39.34
CA GLU A 179 28.62 13.02 -40.02
C GLU A 179 29.41 11.71 -39.90
N ARG A 180 29.44 11.09 -38.71
CA ARG A 180 30.11 9.79 -38.53
C ARG A 180 29.43 8.70 -39.33
N ALA A 181 28.10 8.68 -39.40
CA ALA A 181 27.36 7.73 -40.22
C ALA A 181 27.66 7.93 -41.71
N ALA A 182 27.67 9.18 -42.19
CA ALA A 182 27.99 9.50 -43.57
C ALA A 182 29.44 9.13 -43.95
N LYS A 183 30.41 9.38 -43.06
CA LYS A 183 31.82 8.97 -43.25
C LYS A 183 31.93 7.46 -43.39
N LYS A 184 31.33 6.69 -42.48
CA LYS A 184 31.30 5.22 -42.55
C LYS A 184 30.62 4.71 -43.82
N LEU A 185 29.51 5.32 -44.23
CA LEU A 185 28.81 4.93 -45.45
C LEU A 185 29.68 5.16 -46.70
N LYS A 186 30.39 6.29 -46.76
CA LYS A 186 31.34 6.60 -47.84
C LYS A 186 32.53 5.63 -47.86
N GLU A 187 33.05 5.26 -46.70
CA GLU A 187 34.14 4.27 -46.61
C GLU A 187 33.68 2.89 -47.10
N VAL A 188 32.47 2.47 -46.70
CA VAL A 188 31.88 1.21 -47.16
C VAL A 188 31.60 1.24 -48.67
N SER A 189 31.05 2.33 -49.21
CA SER A 189 30.80 2.44 -50.65
C SER A 189 32.10 2.46 -51.45
N ALA A 190 33.13 3.18 -51.00
CA ALA A 190 34.44 3.20 -51.63
C ALA A 190 35.13 1.82 -51.56
N ALA A 191 34.98 1.09 -50.45
CA ALA A 191 35.50 -0.26 -50.32
C ALA A 191 34.77 -1.24 -51.27
N LYS A 192 33.45 -1.12 -51.42
CA LYS A 192 32.66 -1.89 -52.40
C LYS A 192 33.10 -1.59 -53.83
N ALA A 193 33.19 -0.31 -54.20
CA ALA A 193 33.63 0.10 -55.54
C ALA A 193 35.05 -0.40 -55.87
N LYS A 194 35.99 -0.34 -54.92
CA LYS A 194 37.35 -0.89 -55.09
C LYS A 194 37.33 -2.41 -55.29
N LYS A 195 36.50 -3.14 -54.53
CA LYS A 195 36.35 -4.58 -54.70
C LYS A 195 35.72 -4.94 -56.04
N GLU A 196 34.68 -4.22 -56.46
CA GLU A 196 34.01 -4.40 -57.75
C GLU A 196 34.95 -4.11 -58.92
N ALA A 197 35.75 -3.03 -58.86
CA ALA A 197 36.76 -2.73 -59.86
C ALA A 197 37.82 -3.84 -59.98
N LEU A 198 38.29 -4.36 -58.84
CA LEU A 198 39.27 -5.46 -58.82
C LEU A 198 38.68 -6.76 -59.40
N ILE A 199 37.43 -7.07 -59.06
CA ILE A 199 36.70 -8.23 -59.61
C ILE A 199 36.52 -8.09 -61.12
N GLU A 200 36.20 -6.88 -61.61
CA GLU A 200 35.99 -6.61 -63.03
C GLU A 200 37.30 -6.70 -63.83
N GLU A 201 38.41 -6.18 -63.29
CA GLU A 201 39.74 -6.34 -63.90
C GLU A 201 40.15 -7.82 -64.02
N VAL A 202 39.88 -8.61 -62.98
CA VAL A 202 40.14 -10.06 -63.01
C VAL A 202 39.23 -10.75 -64.02
N ARG A 203 37.93 -10.39 -64.10
CA ARG A 203 37.01 -10.91 -65.13
C ARG A 203 37.47 -10.59 -66.54
N ARG A 204 37.97 -9.38 -66.78
CA ARG A 204 38.55 -8.96 -68.08
C ARG A 204 39.79 -9.77 -68.45
N HIS A 205 40.60 -10.18 -67.47
CA HIS A 205 41.78 -11.01 -67.71
C HIS A 205 41.42 -12.44 -68.15
N PHE A 206 40.31 -12.99 -67.65
CA PHE A 206 39.88 -14.34 -68.01
C PHE A 206 39.01 -14.38 -69.27
N GLY A 207 38.22 -13.34 -69.55
CA GLY A 207 37.40 -13.25 -70.77
C GLY A 207 36.14 -14.13 -70.79
N PHE A 208 35.87 -14.87 -69.70
CA PHE A 208 34.63 -15.65 -69.50
C PHE A 208 34.05 -15.40 -68.08
N LYS A 209 32.77 -15.69 -67.89
CA LYS A 209 32.06 -15.47 -66.61
C LYS A 209 32.49 -16.53 -65.58
N ILE A 210 33.48 -16.21 -64.75
CA ILE A 210 33.94 -17.05 -63.62
C ILE A 210 33.26 -16.61 -62.32
N ASP A 211 32.86 -17.59 -61.51
CA ASP A 211 32.30 -17.36 -60.19
C ASP A 211 33.38 -16.87 -59.19
N PRO A 212 33.10 -15.83 -58.38
CA PRO A 212 34.07 -15.28 -57.41
C PRO A 212 34.53 -16.25 -56.30
N LYS A 213 33.91 -17.43 -56.20
CA LYS A 213 34.21 -18.45 -55.19
C LYS A 213 35.26 -19.47 -55.65
N ASP A 214 35.60 -19.48 -56.94
CA ASP A 214 36.56 -20.41 -57.54
C ASP A 214 38.00 -20.17 -57.03
N GLU A 215 38.80 -21.23 -56.90
CA GLU A 215 40.17 -21.21 -56.38
C GLU A 215 41.11 -20.43 -57.30
N ARG A 216 40.98 -20.63 -58.62
CA ARG A 216 41.77 -19.92 -59.64
C ARG A 216 41.52 -18.41 -59.62
N PHE A 217 40.28 -18.01 -59.32
CA PHE A 217 39.89 -16.61 -59.18
C PHE A 217 40.55 -15.97 -57.94
N LYS A 218 40.62 -16.69 -56.82
CA LYS A 218 41.27 -16.22 -55.59
C LYS A 218 42.78 -16.04 -55.76
N GLU A 219 43.45 -16.94 -56.48
CA GLU A 219 44.89 -16.84 -56.73
C GLU A 219 45.27 -15.60 -57.55
N VAL A 220 44.54 -15.34 -58.64
CA VAL A 220 44.79 -14.16 -59.49
C VAL A 220 44.41 -12.86 -58.78
N LEU A 221 43.32 -12.87 -58.00
CA LEU A 221 42.95 -11.74 -57.15
C LEU A 221 44.05 -11.43 -56.12
N LEU A 222 44.59 -12.46 -55.44
CA LEU A 222 45.70 -12.30 -54.49
C LEU A 222 46.97 -11.76 -55.14
N GLN A 223 47.30 -12.18 -56.37
CA GLN A 223 48.44 -11.65 -57.11
C GLN A 223 48.26 -10.16 -57.45
N LYS A 224 47.06 -9.76 -57.89
CA LYS A 224 46.73 -8.36 -58.20
C LYS A 224 46.68 -7.48 -56.95
N GLU A 225 46.12 -7.96 -55.85
CA GLU A 225 46.16 -7.27 -54.55
C GLU A 225 47.59 -7.07 -54.05
N ARG A 226 48.46 -8.08 -54.19
CA ARG A 226 49.89 -7.97 -53.85
C ARG A 226 50.60 -6.93 -54.71
N ALA A 227 50.28 -6.85 -56.00
CA ALA A 227 50.86 -5.85 -56.91
C ALA A 227 50.39 -4.42 -56.57
N LEU A 228 49.08 -4.20 -56.34
CA LEU A 228 48.54 -2.91 -55.93
C LEU A 228 49.07 -2.46 -54.56
N LYS A 229 49.23 -3.40 -53.62
CA LYS A 229 49.82 -3.11 -52.30
C LYS A 229 51.29 -2.72 -52.37
N LYS A 230 52.07 -3.27 -53.31
CA LYS A 230 53.46 -2.87 -53.57
C LYS A 230 53.53 -1.46 -54.15
N LYS A 231 52.74 -1.17 -55.21
CA LYS A 231 52.64 0.17 -55.81
C LYS A 231 52.22 1.24 -54.80
N ALA A 232 51.19 0.97 -53.99
CA ALA A 232 50.74 1.89 -52.95
C ALA A 232 51.77 2.12 -51.84
N LYS A 233 52.67 1.16 -51.55
CA LYS A 233 53.77 1.34 -50.60
C LYS A 233 54.88 2.22 -51.19
N GLU A 234 55.20 2.01 -52.46
CA GLU A 234 56.22 2.81 -53.18
C GLU A 234 55.77 4.26 -53.33
N GLU A 235 54.51 4.50 -53.70
CA GLU A 235 53.92 5.85 -53.76
C GLU A 235 53.90 6.54 -52.40
N LYS A 236 53.56 5.82 -51.32
CA LYS A 236 53.65 6.36 -49.96
C LYS A 236 55.09 6.66 -49.53
N SER A 237 56.06 5.87 -49.96
CA SER A 237 57.48 6.11 -49.70
C SER A 237 57.95 7.39 -50.40
N LYS A 238 57.58 7.57 -51.67
CA LYS A 238 57.89 8.77 -52.46
C LYS A 238 57.21 10.02 -51.89
N ALA A 239 55.93 9.96 -51.57
CA ALA A 239 55.22 11.09 -50.96
C ALA A 239 55.76 11.47 -49.56
N ARG A 240 56.29 10.51 -48.79
CA ARG A 240 57.00 10.79 -47.53
C ARG A 240 58.35 11.48 -47.78
N GLN A 241 59.10 11.04 -48.79
CA GLN A 241 60.37 11.68 -49.18
C GLN A 241 60.13 13.11 -49.68
N GLU A 242 59.09 13.33 -50.48
CA GLU A 242 58.71 14.66 -50.98
C GLU A 242 58.25 15.59 -49.85
N ARG A 243 57.44 15.11 -48.90
CA ARG A 243 57.08 15.90 -47.69
C ARG A 243 58.29 16.24 -46.83
N LEU A 244 59.24 15.31 -46.70
CA LEU A 244 60.48 15.56 -45.96
C LEU A 244 61.30 16.65 -46.66
N LEU A 245 61.44 16.60 -47.98
CA LEU A 245 62.15 17.60 -48.77
C LEU A 245 61.47 18.98 -48.70
N GLN A 246 60.13 19.04 -48.76
CA GLN A 246 59.37 20.29 -48.58
C GLN A 246 59.60 20.88 -47.18
N SER A 247 59.52 20.08 -46.12
CA SER A 247 59.79 20.56 -44.74
C SER A 247 61.26 20.96 -44.50
N MET A 248 62.21 20.44 -45.30
CA MET A 248 63.62 20.84 -45.27
C MET A 248 63.87 22.13 -46.06
N MET A 249 63.11 22.39 -47.13
CA MET A 249 63.16 23.64 -47.90
C MET A 249 62.50 24.80 -47.14
N GLU A 250 61.35 24.57 -46.49
CA GLU A 250 60.66 25.56 -45.63
C GLU A 250 61.47 25.98 -44.40
N LYS A 251 62.38 25.13 -43.91
CA LYS A 251 63.28 25.44 -42.77
C LYS A 251 64.59 26.13 -43.17
N LYS A 252 64.91 26.17 -44.46
CA LYS A 252 66.16 26.75 -45.00
C LYS A 252 65.94 28.12 -45.65
N SER A 253 64.68 28.56 -45.77
CA SER A 253 64.26 29.94 -46.01
C SER A 253 63.88 30.61 -44.68
#